data_AF-A0A524PHM3-F1
#
_entry.id   AF-A0A524PHM3-F1
#
_cell.length_a   1.000
_cell.length_b   1.000
_cell.length_c   1.000
_cell.angle_alpha   90.00
_cell.angle_beta   90.00
_cell.angle_gamma   90.00
#
_symmetry.space_group_name_H-M   'P 1'
#
loop_
_entity.id
_entity.type
_entity.pdbx_description
1 polymer ?
#
loop_
_entity_poly.entity_id
_entity_poly.type
_entity_poly.pdbx_seq_one_letter_code
_entity_poly.pdbx_strand_id
1 'polypeptide(L)'
;MNGLFLYDINRCVSCLACVAGCKLTNRGSVPWRMVISDNERAYPGLPVHNLSLACNHCENPACLEGCPAKAYHVDQVTGAVILDEKKCLGCNYCYWCCPFDAPHYDHKLRNIQKCHFCNERLLSGGEPACTSACPTGALSYMNSDTTTELFGIITETELAPRISFIKPRHSGNINIPPPGADSRRTKSKVPLSGEWSLMVFTYLSSLLFAFSFSAISGGLFPGIRLFMIMSVICLAIPLLHLGHPWRAWRAVSNLRHSPLSVEIFILVLFVIGANAGFITGIRWLSAGSFIAGLALMVAIDNVYTAPDSRNVFRFHPGQLFLTGLLFASLFGIEYRALLFIVVLKLIMNNRVR
;
A
#
# COMPACT_ATOMS: atom_id res chain seq x y z
N MET A 1 -15.03 -16.00 19.21
CA MET A 1 -16.23 -15.26 18.73
C MET A 1 -15.81 -14.51 17.46
N ASN A 2 -16.08 -15.04 16.27
CA ASN A 2 -15.68 -14.32 15.05
C ASN A 2 -16.74 -13.25 14.71
N GLY A 3 -16.51 -12.02 15.15
CA GLY A 3 -17.41 -10.90 14.88
C GLY A 3 -17.37 -10.40 13.44
N LEU A 4 -18.50 -9.96 12.90
CA LEU A 4 -18.61 -9.27 11.61
C LEU A 4 -19.56 -8.06 11.69
N PHE A 5 -19.35 -7.10 10.79
CA PHE A 5 -20.32 -6.02 10.57
C PHE A 5 -21.42 -6.49 9.63
N LEU A 6 -22.69 -6.31 10.03
CA LEU A 6 -23.84 -6.43 9.14
C LEU A 6 -24.31 -5.04 8.73
N TYR A 7 -24.47 -4.82 7.43
CA TYR A 7 -24.89 -3.54 6.88
C TYR A 7 -26.16 -3.67 6.04
N ASP A 8 -27.24 -3.04 6.47
CA ASP A 8 -28.48 -2.89 5.70
C ASP A 8 -28.48 -1.57 4.95
N ILE A 9 -28.16 -1.63 3.66
CA ILE A 9 -28.14 -0.47 2.77
C ILE A 9 -29.52 0.20 2.68
N ASN A 10 -30.61 -0.55 2.88
CA ASN A 10 -31.97 -0.03 2.79
C ASN A 10 -32.38 0.85 3.97
N ARG A 11 -31.66 0.76 5.08
CA ARG A 11 -31.97 1.48 6.32
C ARG A 11 -31.04 2.66 6.56
N CYS A 12 -29.96 2.78 5.78
CA CYS A 12 -28.98 3.83 6.02
C CYS A 12 -29.47 5.17 5.47
N VAL A 13 -29.69 6.12 6.38
CA VAL A 13 -30.16 7.49 6.07
C VAL A 13 -29.04 8.54 6.09
N SER A 14 -27.77 8.11 6.10
CA SER A 14 -26.59 9.00 6.18
C SER A 14 -26.63 10.04 7.31
N CYS A 15 -27.16 9.69 8.48
CA CYS A 15 -27.22 10.57 9.65
C CYS A 15 -25.86 10.83 10.34
N LEU A 16 -24.80 10.16 9.89
CA LEU A 16 -23.43 10.23 10.44
C LEU A 16 -23.27 9.84 11.92
N ALA A 17 -24.31 9.30 12.57
CA ALA A 17 -24.25 8.88 13.97
C ALA A 17 -23.16 7.82 14.23
N CYS A 18 -22.95 6.90 13.29
CA CYS A 18 -21.89 5.89 13.38
C CYS A 18 -20.47 6.50 13.32
N VAL A 19 -20.29 7.61 12.59
CA VAL A 19 -19.03 8.37 12.51
C VAL A 19 -18.80 9.12 13.82
N ALA A 20 -19.83 9.82 14.31
CA ALA A 20 -19.78 10.54 15.58
C ALA A 20 -19.49 9.59 16.76
N GLY A 21 -20.21 8.47 16.85
CA GLY A 21 -19.98 7.44 17.88
C GLY A 21 -18.56 6.89 17.84
N CYS A 22 -18.03 6.60 16.65
CA CYS A 22 -16.64 6.16 16.49
C CYS A 22 -15.64 7.21 16.98
N LYS A 23 -15.83 8.48 16.60
CA LYS A 23 -14.93 9.58 16.96
C LYS A 23 -14.97 9.88 18.45
N LEU A 24 -16.15 9.90 19.07
CA LEU A 24 -16.32 10.19 20.50
C LEU A 24 -15.67 9.13 21.38
N THR A 25 -15.81 7.84 21.01
CA THR A 25 -15.20 6.74 21.77
C THR A 25 -13.69 6.68 21.61
N ASN A 26 -13.20 6.75 20.37
CA ASN A 26 -11.80 6.42 20.11
C ASN A 26 -10.86 7.64 19.98
N ARG A 27 -11.42 8.85 19.82
CA ARG A 27 -10.69 10.13 19.75
C ARG A 27 -9.53 10.20 18.73
N GLY A 28 -9.45 9.26 17.79
CA GLY A 28 -8.42 9.24 16.74
C GLY A 28 -8.44 10.52 15.92
N SER A 29 -7.28 11.04 15.50
CA SER A 29 -7.24 12.35 14.83
C SER A 29 -7.76 12.28 13.39
N VAL A 30 -7.62 11.13 12.74
CA VAL A 30 -8.12 10.79 11.41
C VAL A 30 -9.49 10.09 11.48
N PRO A 31 -10.35 10.20 10.45
CA PRO A 31 -11.61 9.48 10.41
C PRO A 31 -11.36 7.97 10.21
N TRP A 32 -11.85 7.13 11.12
CA TRP A 32 -11.77 5.67 10.98
C TRP A 32 -12.99 5.03 10.33
N ARG A 33 -14.09 5.80 10.29
CA ARG A 33 -15.34 5.43 9.65
C ARG A 33 -15.85 6.64 8.89
N MET A 34 -16.36 6.41 7.69
CA MET A 34 -16.96 7.43 6.82
C MET A 34 -18.30 6.92 6.29
N VAL A 35 -19.13 7.84 5.78
CA VAL A 35 -20.33 7.50 5.03
C VAL A 35 -20.22 8.19 3.68
N ILE A 36 -20.42 7.42 2.61
CA ILE A 36 -20.47 7.93 1.23
C ILE A 36 -21.88 7.70 0.67
N SER A 37 -22.33 8.58 -0.21
CA SER A 37 -23.62 8.47 -0.90
C SER A 37 -23.40 8.46 -2.41
N ASP A 38 -24.11 7.60 -3.14
CA ASP A 38 -24.04 7.55 -4.61
C ASP A 38 -24.78 8.71 -5.29
N ASN A 39 -25.79 9.27 -4.61
CA ASN A 39 -26.63 10.37 -5.07
C ASN A 39 -26.76 11.44 -3.98
N GLU A 40 -25.63 12.05 -3.61
CA GLU A 40 -25.56 13.09 -2.55
C GLU A 40 -26.50 14.28 -2.79
N ARG A 41 -26.80 14.61 -4.06
CA ARG A 41 -27.69 15.72 -4.44
C ARG A 41 -29.17 15.34 -4.47
N ALA A 42 -29.50 14.07 -4.21
CA ALA A 42 -30.86 13.55 -4.26
C ALA A 42 -31.60 13.90 -5.56
N TYR A 43 -30.93 13.69 -6.71
CA TYR A 43 -31.56 13.92 -8.02
C TYR A 43 -32.86 13.09 -8.14
N PRO A 44 -33.98 13.71 -8.53
CA PRO A 44 -35.25 13.01 -8.68
C PRO A 44 -35.17 11.83 -9.64
N GLY A 45 -35.79 10.71 -9.30
CA GLY A 45 -35.83 9.50 -10.13
C GLY A 45 -34.60 8.60 -10.03
N LEU A 46 -33.56 9.00 -9.29
CA LEU A 46 -32.42 8.14 -8.96
C LEU A 46 -32.49 7.67 -7.49
N PRO A 47 -32.16 6.40 -7.20
CA PRO A 47 -32.07 5.95 -5.82
C PRO A 47 -30.94 6.68 -5.08
N VAL A 48 -31.03 6.70 -3.76
CA VAL A 48 -29.97 7.19 -2.87
C VAL A 48 -29.55 6.01 -2.00
N HIS A 49 -28.33 5.53 -2.24
CA HIS A 49 -27.69 4.51 -1.43
C HIS A 49 -26.57 5.14 -0.63
N ASN A 50 -26.59 4.91 0.67
CA ASN A 50 -25.55 5.34 1.58
C ASN A 50 -24.73 4.12 1.98
N LEU A 51 -23.41 4.28 2.07
CA LEU A 51 -22.50 3.22 2.46
C LEU A 51 -21.61 3.69 3.61
N SER A 52 -21.69 3.01 4.75
CA SER A 52 -20.78 3.24 5.87
C SER A 52 -19.52 2.37 5.72
N LEU A 53 -18.39 3.02 5.50
CA LEU A 53 -17.09 2.39 5.29
C LEU A 53 -16.21 2.50 6.53
N ALA A 54 -15.52 1.41 6.87
CA ALA A 54 -14.48 1.33 7.89
C ALA A 54 -13.54 0.17 7.56
N CYS A 55 -12.54 -0.11 8.42
CA CYS A 55 -11.76 -1.34 8.29
C CYS A 55 -12.67 -2.57 8.39
N ASN A 56 -12.56 -3.48 7.42
CA ASN A 56 -13.36 -4.70 7.37
C ASN A 56 -12.80 -5.84 8.23
N HIS A 57 -11.68 -5.64 8.94
CA HIS A 57 -11.05 -6.66 9.78
C HIS A 57 -10.95 -8.04 9.11
N CYS A 58 -10.47 -8.03 7.86
CA CYS A 58 -10.33 -9.21 7.00
C CYS A 58 -9.73 -10.41 7.72
N GLU A 59 -10.20 -11.62 7.39
CA GLU A 59 -9.64 -12.86 7.92
C GLU A 59 -8.22 -13.11 7.41
N ASN A 60 -7.94 -12.74 6.15
CA ASN A 60 -6.61 -12.73 5.55
C ASN A 60 -6.19 -11.28 5.28
N PRO A 61 -5.66 -10.53 6.27
CA PRO A 61 -5.44 -9.10 6.11
C PRO A 61 -4.14 -8.82 5.33
N ALA A 62 -4.27 -8.30 4.11
CA ALA A 62 -3.13 -7.83 3.30
C ALA A 62 -2.23 -6.83 4.05
N CYS A 63 -2.83 -5.96 4.89
CA CYS A 63 -2.08 -5.02 5.71
C CYS A 63 -1.17 -5.69 6.75
N LEU A 64 -1.54 -6.87 7.25
CA LEU A 64 -0.74 -7.65 8.19
C LEU A 64 0.39 -8.37 7.43
N GLU A 65 0.05 -9.03 6.33
CA GLU A 65 0.99 -9.77 5.51
C GLU A 65 2.09 -8.86 4.92
N GLY A 66 1.71 -7.71 4.37
CA GLY A 66 2.62 -6.77 3.74
C GLY A 66 3.44 -5.91 4.70
N CYS A 67 3.09 -5.85 6.00
CA CYS A 67 3.75 -4.93 6.93
C CYS A 67 5.23 -5.31 7.13
N PRO A 68 6.20 -4.43 6.77
CA PRO A 68 7.63 -4.76 6.87
C PRO A 68 8.08 -4.97 8.32
N ALA A 69 7.41 -4.29 9.25
CA ALA A 69 7.71 -4.28 10.66
C ALA A 69 6.89 -5.26 11.50
N LYS A 70 6.03 -6.07 10.88
CA LYS A 70 5.12 -6.99 11.58
C LYS A 70 4.41 -6.28 12.75
N ALA A 71 3.87 -5.10 12.47
CA ALA A 71 3.20 -4.27 13.47
C ALA A 71 1.74 -4.66 13.68
N TYR A 72 1.16 -5.46 12.78
CA TYR A 72 -0.22 -5.95 12.93
C TYR A 72 -0.27 -7.31 13.60
N HIS A 73 -1.36 -7.56 14.32
CA HIS A 73 -1.76 -8.86 14.82
C HIS A 73 -3.29 -9.01 14.72
N VAL A 74 -3.76 -10.25 14.75
CA VAL A 74 -5.19 -10.58 14.81
C VAL A 74 -5.50 -11.04 16.23
N ASP A 75 -6.44 -10.36 16.88
CA ASP A 75 -7.02 -10.82 18.14
C ASP A 75 -7.78 -12.13 17.91
N GLN A 76 -7.42 -13.19 18.64
CA GLN A 76 -7.99 -14.52 18.42
C GLN A 76 -9.43 -14.65 18.93
N VAL A 77 -9.85 -13.78 19.85
CA VAL A 77 -11.17 -13.84 20.46
C VAL A 77 -12.19 -13.14 19.59
N THR A 78 -11.88 -11.92 19.14
CA THR A 78 -12.80 -11.05 18.39
C THR A 78 -12.55 -11.07 16.88
N GLY A 79 -11.33 -11.47 16.46
CA GLY A 79 -10.86 -11.33 15.09
C GLY A 79 -10.46 -9.92 14.69
N ALA A 80 -10.33 -9.00 15.65
CA ALA A 80 -9.89 -7.65 15.36
C ALA A 80 -8.44 -7.66 14.83
N VAL A 81 -8.25 -7.23 13.58
CA VAL A 81 -6.93 -6.82 13.08
C VAL A 81 -6.50 -5.53 13.80
N ILE A 82 -5.42 -5.56 14.57
CA ILE A 82 -4.95 -4.45 15.42
C ILE A 82 -3.53 -4.06 15.04
N LEU A 83 -3.26 -2.75 15.02
CA LEU A 83 -1.92 -2.20 14.83
C LEU A 83 -1.27 -1.93 16.18
N ASP A 84 -0.06 -2.42 16.38
CA ASP A 84 0.83 -2.02 17.47
C ASP A 84 1.58 -0.73 17.08
N GLU A 85 1.16 0.38 17.68
CA GLU A 85 1.71 1.72 17.43
C GLU A 85 3.19 1.86 17.80
N LYS A 86 3.69 1.06 18.75
CA LYS A 86 5.10 1.09 19.17
C LYS A 86 5.99 0.43 18.13
N LYS A 87 5.44 -0.53 17.39
CA LYS A 87 6.11 -1.25 16.31
C LYS A 87 6.03 -0.53 14.96
N CYS A 88 5.00 0.29 14.75
CA CYS A 88 4.81 1.04 13.52
C CYS A 88 5.98 2.02 13.26
N LEU A 89 6.45 2.07 12.01
CA LEU A 89 7.44 3.05 11.53
C LEU A 89 6.80 4.23 10.79
N GLY A 90 5.49 4.18 10.54
CA GLY A 90 4.79 5.19 9.76
C GLY A 90 5.22 5.23 8.29
N CYS A 91 5.38 4.08 7.63
CA CYS A 91 5.82 3.99 6.23
C CYS A 91 4.69 4.03 5.17
N ASN A 92 3.43 4.14 5.56
CA ASN A 92 2.27 4.14 4.65
C ASN A 92 2.07 2.91 3.76
N TYR A 93 2.94 1.90 3.82
CA TYR A 93 2.84 0.74 2.95
C TYR A 93 1.53 -0.05 3.13
N CYS A 94 1.03 -0.15 4.37
CA CYS A 94 -0.25 -0.82 4.62
C CYS A 94 -1.48 -0.06 4.08
N TYR A 95 -1.37 1.25 3.85
CA TYR A 95 -2.40 2.01 3.14
C TYR A 95 -2.48 1.54 1.68
N TRP A 96 -1.34 1.39 1.02
CA TRP A 96 -1.26 0.90 -0.36
C TRP A 96 -1.75 -0.54 -0.50
N CYS A 97 -1.47 -1.42 0.47
CA CYS A 97 -1.91 -2.81 0.41
C CYS A 97 -3.41 -3.01 0.69
N CYS A 98 -4.13 -2.02 1.23
CA CYS A 98 -5.52 -2.21 1.65
C CYS A 98 -6.48 -1.81 0.53
N PRO A 99 -7.27 -2.75 -0.05
CA PRO A 99 -8.22 -2.41 -1.12
C PRO A 99 -9.43 -1.60 -0.63
N PHE A 100 -9.54 -1.39 0.68
CA PHE A 100 -10.62 -0.65 1.33
C PHE A 100 -10.16 0.72 1.85
N ASP A 101 -8.92 1.13 1.56
CA ASP A 101 -8.34 2.42 1.99
C ASP A 101 -8.46 2.67 3.52
N ALA A 102 -8.52 1.60 4.32
CA ALA A 102 -8.86 1.71 5.74
C ALA A 102 -7.75 2.29 6.65
N PRO A 103 -6.45 2.02 6.40
CA PRO A 103 -5.37 2.63 7.18
C PRO A 103 -5.07 4.06 6.72
N HIS A 104 -5.03 5.00 7.64
CA HIS A 104 -4.70 6.39 7.34
C HIS A 104 -3.47 6.85 8.13
N TYR A 105 -2.65 7.70 7.53
CA TYR A 105 -1.52 8.30 8.24
C TYR A 105 -2.01 9.43 9.15
N ASP A 106 -1.67 9.34 10.43
CA ASP A 106 -1.88 10.37 11.41
C ASP A 106 -0.61 11.23 11.54
N HIS A 107 -0.67 12.45 11.02
CA HIS A 107 0.46 13.39 11.06
C HIS A 107 0.84 13.83 12.48
N LYS A 108 -0.10 13.79 13.45
CA LYS A 108 0.19 14.16 14.85
C LYS A 108 0.99 13.05 15.54
N LEU A 109 0.56 11.80 15.35
CA LEU A 109 1.24 10.63 15.93
C LEU A 109 2.43 10.14 15.10
N ARG A 110 2.54 10.63 13.86
CA ARG A 110 3.47 10.14 12.82
C ARG A 110 3.37 8.62 12.66
N ASN A 111 2.15 8.09 12.75
CA ASN A 111 1.86 6.67 12.76
C ASN A 111 0.64 6.38 11.89
N ILE A 112 0.47 5.13 11.49
CA ILE A 112 -0.77 4.69 10.86
C ILE A 112 -1.85 4.55 11.94
N GLN A 113 -3.07 4.93 11.59
CA GLN A 113 -4.26 4.81 12.42
C GLN A 113 -5.37 4.15 11.60
N LYS A 114 -6.17 3.30 12.25
CA LYS A 114 -7.33 2.64 11.63
C LYS A 114 -8.29 2.15 12.70
N CYS A 115 -9.51 1.80 12.28
CA CYS A 115 -10.45 1.09 13.14
C CYS A 115 -9.81 -0.17 13.75
N HIS A 116 -9.94 -0.32 15.07
CA HIS A 116 -9.50 -1.49 15.86
C HIS A 116 -10.69 -2.35 16.32
N PHE A 117 -11.78 -2.32 15.56
CA PHE A 117 -13.04 -3.03 15.82
C PHE A 117 -13.71 -2.72 17.17
N CYS A 118 -13.31 -1.65 17.87
CA CYS A 118 -13.67 -1.46 19.27
C CYS A 118 -13.31 -2.69 20.15
N ASN A 119 -12.16 -3.34 19.89
CA ASN A 119 -11.75 -4.61 20.52
C ASN A 119 -12.02 -4.69 22.02
N GLU A 120 -11.66 -3.66 22.80
CA GLU A 120 -11.89 -3.63 24.25
C GLU A 120 -13.37 -3.77 24.63
N ARG A 121 -14.27 -3.13 23.87
CA ARG A 121 -15.72 -3.24 24.10
C ARG A 121 -16.23 -4.64 23.77
N LEU A 122 -15.74 -5.23 22.67
CA LEU A 122 -16.08 -6.59 22.26
C LEU A 122 -15.63 -7.62 23.32
N LEU A 123 -14.41 -7.48 23.83
CA LEU A 123 -13.88 -8.35 24.90
C LEU A 123 -14.69 -8.23 26.20
N SER A 124 -15.33 -7.09 26.43
CA SER A 124 -16.21 -6.84 27.57
C SER A 124 -17.67 -7.29 27.33
N GLY A 125 -17.96 -7.97 26.22
CA GLY A 125 -19.31 -8.42 25.84
C GLY A 125 -20.22 -7.33 25.30
N GLY A 126 -19.70 -6.12 25.05
CA GLY A 126 -20.41 -5.05 24.38
C GLY A 126 -20.29 -5.12 22.86
N GLU A 127 -20.84 -4.12 22.19
CA GLU A 127 -20.73 -3.96 20.74
C GLU A 127 -19.91 -2.73 20.33
N PRO A 128 -19.45 -2.65 19.07
CA PRO A 128 -18.72 -1.49 18.58
C PRO A 128 -19.51 -0.18 18.71
N ALA A 129 -18.85 0.92 19.07
CA ALA A 129 -19.52 2.20 19.30
C ALA A 129 -20.33 2.70 18.08
N CYS A 130 -19.87 2.37 16.87
CA CYS A 130 -20.54 2.73 15.63
C CYS A 130 -21.82 1.94 15.36
N THR A 131 -21.94 0.69 15.82
CA THR A 131 -23.16 -0.12 15.69
C THR A 131 -24.17 0.33 16.73
N SER A 132 -23.74 0.51 17.99
CA SER A 132 -24.60 1.02 19.07
C SER A 132 -25.16 2.42 18.79
N ALA A 133 -24.44 3.23 18.01
CA ALA A 133 -24.86 4.58 17.65
C ALA A 133 -25.81 4.62 16.43
N CYS A 134 -26.05 3.51 15.73
CA CYS A 134 -26.87 3.51 14.52
C CYS A 134 -28.37 3.53 14.86
N PRO A 135 -29.10 4.63 14.64
CA PRO A 135 -30.50 4.73 15.09
C PRO A 135 -31.46 3.90 14.25
N THR A 136 -31.12 3.62 12.99
CA THR A 136 -31.99 2.88 12.06
C THR A 136 -31.71 1.38 12.03
N GLY A 137 -30.71 0.90 12.78
CA GLY A 137 -30.23 -0.48 12.69
C GLY A 137 -29.65 -0.83 11.31
N ALA A 138 -29.21 0.16 10.54
CA ALA A 138 -28.54 -0.04 9.26
C ALA A 138 -27.13 -0.65 9.41
N LEU A 139 -26.50 -0.48 10.57
CA LEU A 139 -25.19 -1.04 10.88
C LEU A 139 -25.29 -1.77 12.21
N SER A 140 -24.99 -3.07 12.20
CA SER A 140 -25.07 -3.95 13.36
C SER A 140 -23.82 -4.82 13.46
N TYR A 141 -23.57 -5.36 14.66
CA TYR A 141 -22.53 -6.35 14.91
C TYR A 141 -23.18 -7.72 15.11
N MET A 142 -22.64 -8.73 14.44
CA MET A 142 -23.07 -10.13 14.61
C MET A 142 -21.88 -11.04 14.86
N ASN A 143 -22.12 -12.12 15.59
CA ASN A 143 -21.18 -13.22 15.70
C ASN A 143 -21.41 -14.19 14.52
N SER A 144 -20.32 -14.67 13.91
CA SER A 144 -20.29 -15.53 12.72
C SER A 144 -21.13 -16.81 12.80
N ASP A 145 -21.51 -17.25 14.00
CA ASP A 145 -22.28 -18.47 14.21
C ASP A 145 -23.75 -18.32 13.75
N THR A 146 -24.17 -17.10 13.40
CA THR A 146 -25.53 -16.79 12.93
C THR A 146 -25.55 -16.75 11.40
N THR A 147 -25.97 -17.85 10.77
CA THR A 147 -26.14 -17.94 9.32
C THR A 147 -27.30 -17.07 8.86
N THR A 148 -26.98 -15.97 8.17
CA THR A 148 -27.97 -15.23 7.37
C THR A 148 -27.55 -15.33 5.90
N GLU A 149 -28.51 -15.36 4.98
CA GLU A 149 -28.23 -15.31 3.53
C GLU A 149 -27.63 -13.94 3.19
N LEU A 150 -26.30 -13.90 3.21
CA LEU A 150 -25.47 -12.71 3.09
C LEU A 150 -25.11 -12.53 1.62
N PHE A 151 -25.71 -11.54 0.98
CA PHE A 151 -25.45 -11.21 -0.42
C PHE A 151 -24.28 -10.23 -0.48
N GLY A 152 -23.14 -10.67 -1.01
CA GLY A 152 -21.96 -9.81 -1.05
C GLY A 152 -21.58 -9.35 -2.44
N ILE A 153 -21.68 -8.05 -2.64
CA ILE A 153 -21.04 -7.31 -3.73
C ILE A 153 -19.49 -7.34 -3.57
N ILE A 154 -18.97 -7.79 -2.42
CA ILE A 154 -17.55 -7.74 -2.01
C ILE A 154 -17.06 -9.08 -1.40
N THR A 155 -17.91 -10.11 -1.27
CA THR A 155 -17.62 -11.27 -0.39
C THR A 155 -16.72 -12.35 -0.97
N GLU A 156 -16.49 -12.40 -2.27
CA GLU A 156 -15.57 -13.37 -2.88
C GLU A 156 -14.23 -12.71 -3.21
N THR A 157 -13.49 -12.36 -2.15
CA THR A 157 -12.08 -11.95 -2.28
C THR A 157 -11.22 -12.85 -1.39
N GLU A 158 -9.99 -13.15 -1.81
CA GLU A 158 -9.02 -13.94 -1.03
C GLU A 158 -8.81 -13.38 0.41
N LEU A 159 -9.13 -12.10 0.60
CA LEU A 159 -9.02 -11.39 1.87
C LEU A 159 -10.10 -11.78 2.89
N ALA A 160 -11.26 -12.29 2.45
CA ALA A 160 -12.42 -12.61 3.30
C ALA A 160 -12.75 -11.46 4.30
N PRO A 161 -13.29 -10.32 3.81
CA PRO A 161 -13.62 -9.17 4.64
C PRO A 161 -14.77 -9.50 5.62
N ARG A 162 -14.65 -9.10 6.90
CA ARG A 162 -15.68 -9.31 7.94
C ARG A 162 -16.73 -8.20 7.94
N ILE A 163 -17.30 -7.95 6.78
CA ILE A 163 -18.48 -7.12 6.58
C ILE A 163 -19.40 -7.82 5.62
N SER A 164 -20.69 -7.70 5.87
CA SER A 164 -21.69 -8.23 4.97
C SER A 164 -22.85 -7.27 4.75
N PHE A 165 -23.51 -7.44 3.61
CA PHE A 165 -24.50 -6.54 3.09
C PHE A 165 -25.86 -7.24 2.96
N ILE A 166 -26.91 -6.56 3.39
CA ILE A 166 -28.28 -6.92 3.01
C ILE A 166 -28.58 -6.29 1.66
N LYS A 167 -29.13 -7.10 0.75
CA LYS A 167 -29.42 -6.70 -0.64
C LYS A 167 -30.34 -5.47 -0.68
N PRO A 168 -30.10 -4.51 -1.59
CA PRO A 168 -31.02 -3.40 -1.80
C PRO A 168 -32.39 -3.89 -2.30
N ARG A 169 -33.47 -3.33 -1.74
CA ARG A 169 -34.87 -3.69 -2.01
C ARG A 169 -35.33 -3.22 -3.39
N HIS A 170 -34.67 -2.20 -3.94
CA HIS A 170 -34.86 -1.74 -5.31
C HIS A 170 -33.55 -1.87 -6.08
N SER A 171 -33.37 -3.03 -6.72
CA SER A 171 -32.33 -3.27 -7.71
C SER A 171 -32.89 -2.97 -9.11
N GLY A 172 -33.24 -1.71 -9.38
CA GLY A 172 -33.12 -1.26 -10.76
C GLY A 172 -31.67 -1.48 -11.18
N ASN A 173 -31.40 -1.82 -12.45
CA ASN A 173 -30.02 -1.92 -12.94
C ASN A 173 -29.27 -0.69 -12.42
N ILE A 174 -28.37 -0.91 -11.46
CA ILE A 174 -27.49 0.14 -10.97
C ILE A 174 -26.57 0.35 -12.16
N ASN A 175 -27.01 1.18 -13.11
CA ASN A 175 -26.10 1.87 -14.01
C ASN A 175 -25.32 2.78 -13.08
N ILE A 176 -24.30 2.21 -12.44
CA ILE A 176 -23.15 2.97 -11.99
C ILE A 176 -22.72 3.66 -13.27
N PRO A 177 -22.97 4.96 -13.46
CA PRO A 177 -22.52 5.62 -14.66
C PRO A 177 -21.02 5.32 -14.76
N PRO A 178 -20.51 4.94 -15.95
CA PRO A 178 -19.08 4.73 -16.11
C PRO A 178 -18.38 5.93 -15.48
N PRO A 179 -17.32 5.72 -14.67
CA PRO A 179 -16.73 6.77 -13.87
C PRO A 179 -16.40 7.97 -14.76
N GLY A 180 -17.26 8.99 -14.76
CA GLY A 180 -17.26 10.00 -15.82
C GLY A 180 -18.53 10.84 -16.02
N ALA A 181 -19.71 10.46 -15.50
CA ALA A 181 -20.93 11.25 -15.77
C ALA A 181 -21.17 12.49 -14.88
N ASP A 182 -20.65 12.54 -13.64
CA ASP A 182 -20.50 13.80 -12.86
C ASP A 182 -19.48 13.64 -11.72
N SER A 183 -18.50 12.73 -11.89
CA SER A 183 -17.36 12.73 -10.97
C SER A 183 -16.40 13.83 -11.40
N ARG A 184 -16.67 15.05 -10.93
CA ARG A 184 -15.57 15.87 -10.43
C ARG A 184 -14.95 15.14 -9.23
N ARG A 185 -14.36 13.95 -9.45
CA ARG A 185 -13.05 13.68 -8.89
C ARG A 185 -12.25 14.88 -9.39
N THR A 186 -12.10 15.89 -8.54
CA THR A 186 -10.84 16.60 -8.53
C THR A 186 -9.83 15.47 -8.56
N LYS A 187 -9.20 15.22 -9.71
CA LYS A 187 -7.93 14.52 -9.73
C LYS A 187 -7.15 15.32 -8.72
N SER A 188 -7.07 14.86 -7.46
CA SER A 188 -6.08 15.38 -6.57
C SER A 188 -4.82 15.02 -7.32
N LYS A 189 -4.24 16.04 -7.97
CA LYS A 189 -2.86 15.91 -8.41
C LYS A 189 -2.17 15.59 -7.11
N VAL A 190 -1.81 14.32 -6.91
CA VAL A 190 -1.03 13.90 -5.74
C VAL A 190 0.15 14.87 -5.76
N PRO A 191 0.23 15.80 -4.79
CA PRO A 191 1.15 16.91 -4.93
C PRO A 191 2.54 16.30 -4.93
N LEU A 192 3.30 16.58 -6.00
CA LEU A 192 4.64 16.03 -6.22
C LEU A 192 5.58 16.30 -5.01
N SER A 193 5.25 17.30 -4.21
CA SER A 193 5.95 17.69 -2.98
C SER A 193 5.83 16.69 -1.82
N GLY A 194 4.84 15.79 -1.82
CA GLY A 194 4.60 14.85 -0.72
C GLY A 194 5.56 13.65 -0.68
N GLU A 195 6.08 13.23 -1.83
CA GLU A 195 6.82 11.96 -1.98
C GLU A 195 8.16 12.13 -2.73
N TRP A 196 8.74 13.33 -2.69
CA TRP A 196 10.00 13.64 -3.39
C TRP A 196 11.15 12.71 -2.97
N SER A 197 11.17 12.27 -1.71
CA SER A 197 12.20 11.36 -1.21
C SER A 197 12.17 10.00 -1.90
N LEU A 198 10.97 9.48 -2.23
CA LEU A 198 10.84 8.21 -2.96
C LEU A 198 11.30 8.38 -4.41
N MET A 199 10.96 9.50 -5.05
CA MET A 199 11.45 9.79 -6.41
C MET A 199 12.98 9.86 -6.48
N VAL A 200 13.60 10.57 -5.54
CA VAL A 200 15.07 10.66 -5.47
C VAL A 200 15.68 9.29 -5.19
N PHE A 201 15.12 8.51 -4.27
CA PHE A 201 15.55 7.15 -3.99
C PHE A 201 15.52 6.26 -5.24
N THR A 202 14.42 6.28 -5.98
CA THR A 202 14.23 5.49 -7.19
C THR A 202 15.27 5.84 -8.25
N TYR A 203 15.48 7.13 -8.52
CA TYR A 203 16.48 7.57 -9.50
C TYR A 203 17.91 7.25 -9.07
N LEU A 204 18.22 7.47 -7.81
CA LEU A 204 19.55 7.23 -7.24
C LEU A 204 19.91 5.74 -7.25
N SER A 205 18.94 4.86 -6.94
CA SER A 205 19.11 3.41 -7.02
C SER A 205 19.42 2.95 -8.45
N SER A 206 18.72 3.49 -9.45
CA SER A 206 18.99 3.16 -10.86
C SER A 206 20.34 3.69 -11.34
N LEU A 207 20.76 4.89 -10.91
CA LEU A 207 22.08 5.43 -11.22
C LEU A 207 23.20 4.59 -10.60
N LEU A 208 23.07 4.21 -9.32
CA LEU A 208 24.05 3.36 -8.66
C LEU A 208 24.17 2.01 -9.37
N PHE A 209 23.05 1.38 -9.74
CA PHE A 209 23.06 0.15 -10.53
C PHE A 209 23.80 0.33 -11.85
N ALA A 210 23.51 1.40 -12.58
CA ALA A 210 24.13 1.69 -13.87
C ALA A 210 25.64 1.96 -13.74
N PHE A 211 26.09 2.68 -12.73
CA PHE A 211 27.51 2.90 -12.47
C PHE A 211 28.24 1.63 -12.04
N SER A 212 27.58 0.76 -11.27
CA SER A 212 28.13 -0.56 -10.93
C SER A 212 28.33 -1.42 -12.18
N PHE A 213 27.39 -1.41 -13.13
CA PHE A 213 27.55 -2.09 -14.41
C PHE A 213 28.66 -1.46 -15.26
N SER A 214 28.64 -0.14 -15.39
CA SER A 214 29.61 0.64 -16.16
C SER A 214 31.06 0.38 -15.71
N ALA A 215 31.28 0.27 -14.39
CA ALA A 215 32.60 -0.04 -13.84
C ALA A 215 33.10 -1.45 -14.26
N ILE A 216 32.19 -2.40 -14.48
CA ILE A 216 32.53 -3.76 -14.92
C ILE A 216 32.77 -3.79 -16.44
N SER A 217 31.97 -3.05 -17.22
CA SER A 217 32.08 -3.00 -18.68
C SER A 217 33.16 -2.04 -19.20
N GLY A 218 33.82 -1.27 -18.32
CA GLY A 218 34.84 -0.28 -18.71
C GLY A 218 34.25 1.02 -19.26
N GLY A 219 33.00 1.33 -18.92
CA GLY A 219 32.29 2.53 -19.33
C GLY A 219 32.59 3.77 -18.46
N LEU A 220 31.68 4.74 -18.50
CA LEU A 220 31.80 5.97 -17.71
C LEU A 220 31.53 5.70 -16.22
N PHE A 221 32.53 5.93 -15.36
CA PHE A 221 32.41 5.81 -13.91
C PHE A 221 32.72 7.14 -13.19
N PRO A 222 31.87 7.61 -12.25
CA PRO A 222 31.99 8.92 -11.61
C PRO A 222 33.13 9.04 -10.59
N GLY A 223 33.89 7.95 -10.36
CA GLY A 223 34.91 7.86 -9.33
C GLY A 223 34.36 7.36 -7.99
N ILE A 224 35.22 6.68 -7.22
CA ILE A 224 34.82 5.94 -6.01
C ILE A 224 34.24 6.84 -4.93
N ARG A 225 34.79 8.06 -4.77
CA ARG A 225 34.32 9.02 -3.75
C ARG A 225 32.88 9.46 -4.01
N LEU A 226 32.56 9.78 -5.27
CA LEU A 226 31.21 10.21 -5.64
C LEU A 226 30.21 9.04 -5.55
N PHE A 227 30.61 7.83 -5.97
CA PHE A 227 29.79 6.62 -5.82
C PHE A 227 29.45 6.31 -4.35
N MET A 228 30.42 6.43 -3.43
CA MET A 228 30.20 6.26 -1.99
C MET A 228 29.23 7.31 -1.43
N ILE A 229 29.39 8.58 -1.81
CA ILE A 229 28.48 9.65 -1.37
C ILE A 229 27.06 9.37 -1.84
N MET A 230 26.88 9.04 -3.12
CA MET A 230 25.59 8.65 -3.68
C MET A 230 24.99 7.43 -2.96
N SER A 231 25.81 6.43 -2.64
CA SER A 231 25.40 5.25 -1.90
C SER A 231 24.83 5.58 -0.50
N VAL A 232 25.53 6.44 0.24
CA VAL A 232 25.08 6.88 1.58
C VAL A 232 23.79 7.67 1.48
N ILE A 233 23.67 8.59 0.51
CA ILE A 233 22.43 9.35 0.28
C ILE A 233 21.28 8.40 -0.07
N CYS A 234 21.54 7.36 -0.88
CA CYS A 234 20.53 6.38 -1.27
C CYS A 234 19.96 5.59 -0.10
N LEU A 235 20.79 5.26 0.90
CA LEU A 235 20.35 4.60 2.13
C LEU A 235 19.64 5.55 3.10
N ALA A 236 20.04 6.83 3.13
CA ALA A 236 19.52 7.81 4.08
C ALA A 236 18.19 8.44 3.63
N ILE A 237 18.04 8.74 2.33
CA ILE A 237 16.89 9.51 1.82
C ILE A 237 15.52 8.86 2.06
N PRO A 238 15.35 7.52 2.02
CA PRO A 238 14.07 6.89 2.34
C PRO A 238 13.69 7.06 3.81
N LEU A 239 14.61 7.38 4.72
CA LEU A 239 14.27 7.57 6.13
C LEU A 239 13.47 8.86 6.36
N LEU A 240 13.52 9.83 5.44
CA LEU A 240 12.89 11.14 5.59
C LEU A 240 11.36 11.09 5.51
N HIS A 241 10.78 10.10 4.83
CA HIS A 241 9.32 9.95 4.76
C HIS A 241 8.74 9.13 5.92
N LEU A 242 9.60 8.47 6.72
CA LEU A 242 9.15 7.65 7.83
C LEU A 242 8.66 8.52 8.99
N GLY A 243 7.55 8.11 9.59
CA GLY A 243 7.06 8.76 10.80
C GLY A 243 7.99 8.60 12.00
N HIS A 244 8.62 7.43 12.15
CA HIS A 244 9.55 7.12 13.24
C HIS A 244 10.85 6.50 12.68
N PRO A 245 11.80 7.31 12.18
CA PRO A 245 12.99 6.82 11.48
C PRO A 245 13.91 5.94 12.34
N TRP A 246 13.93 6.14 13.66
CA TRP A 246 14.72 5.28 14.57
C TRP A 246 14.20 3.84 14.64
N ARG A 247 12.96 3.57 14.19
CA ARG A 247 12.39 2.22 14.11
C ARG A 247 12.63 1.56 12.75
N ALA A 248 13.37 2.20 11.84
CA ALA A 248 13.63 1.70 10.49
C ALA A 248 14.34 0.35 10.46
N TRP A 249 15.12 0.00 11.49
CA TRP A 249 15.73 -1.32 11.63
C TRP A 249 14.69 -2.46 11.61
N ARG A 250 13.44 -2.19 12.01
CA ARG A 250 12.35 -3.17 11.97
C ARG A 250 11.86 -3.45 10.54
N ALA A 251 12.21 -2.63 9.56
CA ALA A 251 11.72 -2.76 8.19
C ALA A 251 12.21 -4.03 7.48
N VAL A 252 13.27 -4.68 7.98
CA VAL A 252 13.76 -5.97 7.46
C VAL A 252 13.20 -7.19 8.22
N SER A 253 12.19 -7.01 9.08
CA SER A 253 11.64 -8.11 9.91
C SER A 253 10.74 -9.08 9.13
N ASN A 254 10.31 -8.73 7.92
CA ASN A 254 9.33 -9.49 7.12
C ASN A 254 9.79 -9.81 5.69
N LEU A 255 10.99 -10.36 5.54
CA LEU A 255 11.58 -10.71 4.23
C LEU A 255 10.78 -11.75 3.42
N ARG A 256 9.89 -12.52 4.05
CA ARG A 256 9.14 -13.58 3.37
C ARG A 256 7.90 -13.07 2.64
N HIS A 257 7.20 -12.09 3.20
CA HIS A 257 5.89 -11.65 2.70
C HIS A 257 5.82 -10.17 2.33
N SER A 258 6.75 -9.34 2.81
CA SER A 258 6.75 -7.91 2.50
C SER A 258 7.74 -7.60 1.38
N PRO A 259 7.26 -7.23 0.17
CA PRO A 259 8.14 -6.75 -0.91
C PRO A 259 9.01 -5.58 -0.47
N LEU A 260 8.49 -4.69 0.38
CA LEU A 260 9.24 -3.56 0.93
C LEU A 260 10.40 -4.01 1.83
N SER A 261 10.21 -5.07 2.64
CA SER A 261 11.33 -5.64 3.40
C SER A 261 12.41 -6.23 2.50
N VAL A 262 12.00 -6.91 1.43
CA VAL A 262 12.93 -7.50 0.45
C VAL A 262 13.72 -6.42 -0.28
N GLU A 263 13.05 -5.35 -0.73
CA GLU A 263 13.69 -4.19 -1.35
C GLU A 263 14.79 -3.60 -0.45
N ILE A 264 14.46 -3.29 0.80
CA ILE A 264 15.40 -2.67 1.75
C ILE A 264 16.59 -3.59 2.00
N PHE A 265 16.35 -4.90 2.14
CA PHE A 265 17.42 -5.87 2.37
C PHE A 265 18.37 -5.97 1.17
N ILE A 266 17.83 -6.08 -0.04
CA ILE A 266 18.62 -6.19 -1.27
C ILE A 266 19.36 -4.87 -1.54
N LEU A 267 18.76 -3.71 -1.25
CA LEU A 267 19.42 -2.40 -1.34
C LEU A 267 20.66 -2.35 -0.46
N VAL A 268 20.53 -2.76 0.80
CA VAL A 268 21.66 -2.78 1.76
C VAL A 268 22.75 -3.73 1.28
N LEU A 269 22.38 -4.93 0.82
CA LEU A 269 23.33 -5.91 0.27
C LEU A 269 24.06 -5.37 -0.97
N PHE A 270 23.32 -4.74 -1.88
CA PHE A 270 23.86 -4.11 -3.09
C PHE A 270 24.87 -3.02 -2.74
N VAL A 271 24.47 -2.07 -1.90
CA VAL A 271 25.30 -0.92 -1.52
C VAL A 271 26.56 -1.37 -0.79
N ILE A 272 26.45 -2.27 0.19
CA ILE A 272 27.61 -2.77 0.94
C ILE A 272 28.54 -3.54 0.01
N GLY A 273 28.01 -4.45 -0.80
CA GLY A 273 28.79 -5.26 -1.74
C GLY A 273 29.52 -4.43 -2.78
N ALA A 274 28.85 -3.44 -3.38
CA ALA A 274 29.43 -2.57 -4.39
C ALA A 274 30.56 -1.72 -3.83
N ASN A 275 30.33 -1.06 -2.67
CA ASN A 275 31.37 -0.25 -2.03
C ASN A 275 32.56 -1.09 -1.57
N ALA A 276 32.32 -2.28 -0.99
CA ALA A 276 33.40 -3.20 -0.61
C ALA A 276 34.20 -3.66 -1.84
N GLY A 277 33.53 -4.01 -2.94
CA GLY A 277 34.16 -4.39 -4.20
C GLY A 277 35.06 -3.29 -4.76
N PHE A 278 34.59 -2.04 -4.77
CA PHE A 278 35.37 -0.90 -5.27
C PHE A 278 36.53 -0.51 -4.36
N ILE A 279 36.38 -0.58 -3.03
CA ILE A 279 37.46 -0.26 -2.08
C ILE A 279 38.56 -1.31 -2.12
N THR A 280 38.20 -2.59 -2.17
CA THR A 280 39.15 -3.71 -2.10
C THR A 280 39.71 -4.13 -3.47
N GLY A 281 39.08 -3.71 -4.57
CA GLY A 281 39.41 -4.16 -5.92
C GLY A 281 39.01 -5.62 -6.20
N ILE A 282 38.28 -6.26 -5.30
CA ILE A 282 37.89 -7.65 -5.41
C ILE A 282 36.75 -7.81 -6.45
N ARG A 283 37.05 -8.48 -7.56
CA ARG A 283 36.14 -8.62 -8.70
C ARG A 283 34.87 -9.42 -8.38
N TRP A 284 34.96 -10.46 -7.54
CA TRP A 284 33.79 -11.29 -7.20
C TRP A 284 32.77 -10.54 -6.33
N LEU A 285 33.23 -9.64 -5.43
CA LEU A 285 32.35 -8.76 -4.67
C LEU A 285 31.61 -7.79 -5.60
N SER A 286 32.33 -7.22 -6.57
CA SER A 286 31.73 -6.33 -7.57
C SER A 286 30.70 -7.06 -8.44
N ALA A 287 31.02 -8.28 -8.91
CA ALA A 287 30.09 -9.10 -9.69
C ALA A 287 28.86 -9.54 -8.88
N GLY A 288 29.04 -9.96 -7.61
CA GLY A 288 27.94 -10.30 -6.72
C GLY A 288 27.05 -9.10 -6.43
N SER A 289 27.63 -7.91 -6.25
CA SER A 289 26.87 -6.67 -6.08
C SER A 289 26.06 -6.33 -7.33
N PHE A 290 26.57 -6.57 -8.53
CA PHE A 290 25.79 -6.33 -9.75
C PHE A 290 24.53 -7.21 -9.81
N ILE A 291 24.65 -8.50 -9.43
CA ILE A 291 23.49 -9.40 -9.34
C ILE A 291 22.48 -8.88 -8.30
N ALA A 292 22.95 -8.44 -7.13
CA ALA A 292 22.09 -7.83 -6.11
C ALA A 292 21.43 -6.54 -6.64
N GLY A 293 22.12 -5.73 -7.43
CA GLY A 293 21.57 -4.53 -8.07
C GLY A 293 20.48 -4.84 -9.10
N LEU A 294 20.63 -5.93 -9.87
CA LEU A 294 19.59 -6.38 -10.79
C LEU A 294 18.36 -6.88 -10.02
N ALA A 295 18.57 -7.65 -8.95
CA ALA A 295 17.52 -8.08 -8.05
C ALA A 295 16.83 -6.89 -7.34
N LEU A 296 17.57 -5.83 -7.01
CA LEU A 296 17.02 -4.60 -6.42
C LEU A 296 16.03 -3.94 -7.36
N MET A 297 16.35 -3.81 -8.66
CA MET A 297 15.43 -3.18 -9.61
C MET A 297 14.11 -3.94 -9.71
N VAL A 298 14.15 -5.28 -9.70
CA VAL A 298 12.95 -6.14 -9.66
C VAL A 298 12.20 -5.98 -8.33
N ALA A 299 12.92 -5.92 -7.20
CA ALA A 299 12.32 -5.75 -5.90
C ALA A 299 11.57 -4.42 -5.75
N ILE A 300 12.14 -3.32 -6.28
CA ILE A 300 11.48 -2.02 -6.30
C ILE A 300 10.20 -2.08 -7.12
N ASP A 301 10.22 -2.69 -8.32
CA ASP A 301 9.01 -2.86 -9.14
C ASP A 301 7.93 -3.66 -8.40
N ASN A 302 8.33 -4.72 -7.68
CA ASN A 302 7.40 -5.54 -6.89
C ASN A 302 6.71 -4.77 -5.76
N VAL A 303 7.35 -3.75 -5.18
CA VAL A 303 6.72 -2.87 -4.16
C VAL A 303 5.54 -2.10 -4.75
N TYR A 304 5.65 -1.64 -5.99
CA TYR A 304 4.59 -0.90 -6.68
C TYR A 304 3.48 -1.80 -7.22
N THR A 305 3.76 -3.07 -7.53
CA THR A 305 2.76 -4.02 -8.02
C THR A 305 2.09 -4.83 -6.92
N ALA A 306 2.63 -4.84 -5.70
CA ALA A 306 2.06 -5.56 -4.55
C ALA A 306 0.59 -5.21 -4.21
N PRO A 307 0.10 -3.98 -4.43
CA PRO A 307 -1.32 -3.65 -4.25
C PRO A 307 -2.27 -4.27 -5.28
N ASP A 308 -1.77 -4.69 -6.45
CA ASP A 308 -2.60 -5.21 -7.53
C ASP A 308 -2.89 -6.71 -7.27
N SER A 309 -4.04 -7.00 -6.67
CA SER A 309 -4.47 -8.35 -6.26
C SER A 309 -4.63 -9.35 -7.42
N ARG A 310 -4.43 -8.93 -8.67
CA ARG A 310 -4.65 -9.77 -9.85
C ARG A 310 -3.45 -10.63 -10.22
N ASN A 311 -2.30 -10.54 -9.54
CA ASN A 311 -1.10 -11.36 -9.81
C ASN A 311 -0.69 -11.42 -11.30
N VAL A 312 -1.07 -10.43 -12.12
CA VAL A 312 -0.66 -10.38 -13.51
C VAL A 312 0.61 -9.54 -13.57
N PHE A 313 1.74 -10.20 -13.83
CA PHE A 313 2.98 -9.50 -14.13
C PHE A 313 2.81 -8.71 -15.44
N ARG A 314 2.41 -7.44 -15.32
CA ARG A 314 2.21 -6.55 -16.46
C ARG A 314 3.46 -5.73 -16.66
N PHE A 315 4.18 -6.04 -17.73
CA PHE A 315 5.25 -5.20 -18.22
C PHE A 315 4.70 -3.81 -18.58
N HIS A 316 5.18 -2.77 -17.90
CA HIS A 316 4.82 -1.36 -18.15
C HIS A 316 6.08 -0.55 -18.50
N PRO A 317 6.03 0.42 -19.44
CA PRO A 317 7.22 1.21 -19.84
C PRO A 317 7.89 1.97 -18.69
N GLY A 318 7.09 2.28 -17.66
CA GLY A 318 7.51 2.94 -16.42
C GLY A 318 8.17 2.02 -15.39
N GLN A 319 8.33 0.72 -15.66
CA GLN A 319 9.04 -0.18 -14.74
C GLN A 319 10.49 0.27 -14.54
N LEU A 320 10.91 0.23 -13.28
CA LEU A 320 12.24 0.62 -12.87
C LEU A 320 13.29 -0.36 -13.39
N PHE A 321 12.97 -1.65 -13.50
CA PHE A 321 13.82 -2.65 -14.13
C PHE A 321 14.26 -2.22 -15.54
N LEU A 322 13.31 -1.81 -16.39
CA LEU A 322 13.62 -1.35 -17.74
C LEU A 322 14.38 -0.01 -17.74
N THR A 323 14.14 0.84 -16.74
CA THR A 323 14.85 2.13 -16.60
C THR A 323 16.30 1.94 -16.13
N GLY A 324 16.53 1.04 -15.18
CA GLY A 324 17.86 0.66 -14.71
C GLY A 324 18.69 0.02 -15.82
N LEU A 325 18.11 -0.88 -16.61
CA LEU A 325 18.78 -1.45 -17.79
C LEU A 325 19.11 -0.37 -18.84
N LEU A 326 18.21 0.58 -19.09
CA LEU A 326 18.46 1.67 -20.01
C LEU A 326 19.65 2.55 -19.57
N PHE A 327 19.73 2.92 -18.28
CA PHE A 327 20.90 3.64 -17.77
C PHE A 327 22.16 2.80 -17.80
N ALA A 328 22.09 1.51 -17.46
CA ALA A 328 23.24 0.61 -17.54
C ALA A 328 23.80 0.54 -18.97
N SER A 329 22.95 0.37 -19.99
CA SER A 329 23.37 0.37 -21.39
C SER A 329 23.91 1.74 -21.86
N LEU A 330 23.35 2.84 -21.35
CA LEU A 330 23.81 4.20 -21.66
C LEU A 330 25.24 4.45 -21.14
N PHE A 331 25.51 4.14 -19.87
CA PHE A 331 26.80 4.40 -19.24
C PHE A 331 27.85 3.34 -19.58
N GLY A 332 27.44 2.10 -19.84
CA GLY A 332 28.30 1.00 -20.25
C GLY A 332 28.75 1.01 -21.71
N ILE A 333 28.34 2.02 -22.50
CA ILE A 333 28.73 2.20 -23.92
C ILE A 333 28.23 1.02 -24.81
N GLU A 334 27.15 0.36 -24.42
CA GLU A 334 26.54 -0.74 -25.18
C GLU A 334 25.33 -0.27 -26.00
N TYR A 335 25.60 0.41 -27.13
CA TYR A 335 24.57 1.05 -27.96
C TYR A 335 23.52 0.08 -28.52
N ARG A 336 23.87 -1.20 -28.73
CA ARG A 336 22.92 -2.23 -29.24
C ARG A 336 21.86 -2.59 -28.19
N ALA A 337 22.27 -2.76 -26.93
CA ALA A 337 21.36 -3.03 -25.83
C ALA A 337 20.47 -1.81 -25.54
N LEU A 338 21.05 -0.61 -25.61
CA LEU A 338 20.30 0.65 -25.46
C LEU A 338 19.19 0.79 -26.49
N LEU A 339 19.49 0.58 -27.77
CA LEU A 339 18.51 0.69 -28.85
C LEU A 339 17.39 -0.35 -28.72
N PHE A 340 17.74 -1.58 -28.33
CA PHE A 340 16.75 -2.64 -28.06
C PHE A 340 15.79 -2.26 -26.93
N ILE A 341 16.30 -1.77 -25.79
CA ILE A 341 15.48 -1.41 -24.62
C ILE A 341 14.60 -0.19 -24.94
N VAL A 342 15.10 0.80 -25.67
CA VAL A 342 14.31 1.97 -26.11
C VAL A 342 13.15 1.52 -27.02
N VAL A 343 13.42 0.66 -28.00
CA VAL A 343 12.39 0.12 -28.89
C VAL A 343 11.35 -0.69 -28.09
N LEU A 344 11.79 -1.53 -27.17
CA LEU A 344 10.90 -2.30 -26.29
C LEU A 344 9.98 -1.38 -25.47
N LYS A 345 10.54 -0.34 -24.84
CA LYS A 345 9.75 0.66 -24.09
C LYS A 345 8.74 1.39 -24.98
N LEU A 346 9.12 1.77 -26.20
CA LEU A 346 8.22 2.44 -27.15
C LEU A 346 7.07 1.53 -27.60
N ILE A 347 7.36 0.26 -27.93
CA ILE A 347 6.34 -0.74 -28.29
C ILE A 347 5.36 -0.94 -27.14
N MET A 348 5.87 -1.07 -25.91
CA MET A 348 5.03 -1.25 -24.73
C MET A 348 4.17 -0.02 -24.44
N ASN A 349 4.69 1.19 -24.65
CA ASN A 349 3.95 2.44 -24.44
C ASN A 349 2.77 2.59 -25.40
N ASN A 350 2.92 2.11 -26.64
CA ASN A 350 1.85 2.12 -27.63
C ASN A 350 0.73 1.09 -27.35
N ARG A 351 0.94 0.09 -26.49
CA ARG A 351 -0.09 -0.88 -26.09
C ARG A 351 -0.94 -0.44 -24.89
N VAL A 352 -0.54 0.63 -24.21
CA VAL A 352 -1.21 1.15 -22.99
C VAL A 352 -2.19 2.31 -23.31
N ARG A 353 -2.12 2.86 -24.54
CA ARG A 353 -3.16 3.73 -25.11
C ARG A 353 -4.21 2.88 -25.81
#